data_AF-A0A5N6ESE3-F1
#
_entry.id   AF-A0A5N6ESE3-F1
#
_cell.length_a   1.000
_cell.length_b   1.000
_cell.length_c   1.000
_cell.angle_alpha   90.00
_cell.angle_beta   90.00
_cell.angle_gamma   90.00
#
_symmetry.space_group_name_H-M   'P 1'
#
loop_
_entity.id
_entity.type
_entity.pdbx_description
1 polymer ?
#
loop_
_entity_poly.entity_id
_entity_poly.type
_entity_poly.pdbx_seq_one_letter_code
_entity_poly.pdbx_strand_id
1 'polypeptide(L)'
;MASSFTVRQIPAVLARRQPRVLGTTRRLASSSAVQTQNPAYPLYPSVIQLLHEKGIPDSEFSKIPASGPKGRLLKGDVLAYLGSIPADYPATQQARFDKLAHLDLSNIKIAAPPKPAEPQPVAEEPVARPPPTTSVAVSISLATVLSVQKKIQETLGVNVPLATFLARATDLANDDLPRSSREKQSADELFDEVLGAKPIQTSRGDYVPELNAVEAPSAVQPAKPVKEDIIDILSGKVSKAVPRPSVVEAPAGSAANVFSLTVPVEEEKRARVFLDRVKALLTVEPGRLVL
;
A
#
# COMPACT_ATOMS: atom_id res chain seq x y z
N MET A 1 13.35 -70.53 8.80
CA MET A 1 14.53 -70.84 9.64
C MET A 1 15.27 -69.54 9.87
N ALA A 2 15.19 -69.03 11.09
CA ALA A 2 15.77 -67.76 11.51
C ALA A 2 17.31 -67.80 11.43
N SER A 3 17.93 -66.78 10.84
CA SER A 3 19.36 -66.54 10.98
C SER A 3 19.58 -65.11 11.46
N SER A 4 19.89 -65.03 12.75
CA SER A 4 20.27 -63.85 13.51
C SER A 4 21.67 -63.40 13.09
N PHE A 5 21.75 -62.29 12.35
CA PHE A 5 23.02 -61.60 12.16
C PHE A 5 23.27 -60.63 13.30
N THR A 6 24.31 -60.94 14.05
CA THR A 6 24.84 -60.19 15.19
C THR A 6 25.29 -58.79 14.77
N VAL A 7 24.66 -57.76 15.35
CA VAL A 7 25.10 -56.37 15.24
C VAL A 7 26.50 -56.26 15.83
N ARG A 8 27.44 -55.88 14.97
CA ARG A 8 28.85 -55.64 15.30
C ARG A 8 28.96 -54.67 16.47
N GLN A 9 29.72 -55.10 17.46
CA GLN A 9 30.20 -54.31 18.59
C GLN A 9 30.95 -53.07 18.07
N ILE A 10 30.40 -51.89 18.32
CA ILE A 10 31.13 -50.63 18.20
C ILE A 10 31.96 -50.48 19.48
N PRO A 11 33.28 -50.22 19.40
CA PRO A 11 34.11 -50.08 20.58
C PRO A 11 33.68 -48.87 21.42
N ALA A 12 33.41 -49.12 22.70
CA ALA A 12 32.96 -48.15 23.71
C ALA A 12 34.03 -47.15 24.15
N VAL A 13 34.91 -46.71 23.24
CA VAL A 13 36.08 -45.86 23.55
C VAL A 13 35.96 -44.45 22.94
N LEU A 14 34.94 -44.17 22.12
CA LEU A 14 34.64 -42.83 21.59
C LEU A 14 33.35 -42.20 22.15
N ALA A 15 32.85 -42.70 23.28
CA ALA A 15 31.64 -42.20 23.93
C ALA A 15 31.93 -41.52 25.29
N ARG A 16 33.07 -40.85 25.44
CA ARG A 16 33.35 -40.00 26.61
C ARG A 16 33.80 -38.62 26.15
N ARG A 17 33.05 -37.62 26.63
CA ARG A 17 33.30 -36.16 26.58
C ARG A 17 32.71 -35.40 25.40
N GLN A 18 31.38 -35.46 25.25
CA GLN A 18 30.66 -34.25 24.91
C GLN A 18 30.26 -33.56 26.22
N PRO A 19 30.73 -32.33 26.51
CA PRO A 19 30.19 -31.59 27.64
C PRO A 19 28.72 -31.30 27.32
N ARG A 20 27.81 -31.79 28.17
CA ARG A 20 26.41 -31.37 28.15
C ARG A 20 26.39 -29.85 28.26
N VAL A 21 26.05 -29.16 27.18
CA VAL A 21 25.68 -27.74 27.24
C VAL A 21 24.28 -27.66 27.84
N LEU A 22 24.19 -27.95 29.14
CA LEU A 22 23.14 -27.39 29.98
C LEU A 22 23.65 -26.00 30.37
N GLY A 23 23.56 -25.08 29.41
CA GLY A 23 23.76 -23.66 29.67
C GLY A 23 22.60 -23.17 30.51
N THR A 24 22.64 -23.42 31.81
CA THR A 24 21.98 -22.53 32.75
C THR A 24 22.60 -21.16 32.48
N THR A 25 21.80 -20.24 31.94
CA THR A 25 22.21 -18.85 31.83
C THR A 25 22.51 -18.43 33.25
N ARG A 26 23.80 -18.34 33.58
CA ARG A 26 24.27 -17.83 34.88
C ARG A 26 23.91 -16.36 34.86
N ARG A 27 22.66 -16.06 35.26
CA ARG A 27 22.15 -14.70 35.44
C ARG A 27 23.23 -13.92 36.17
N LEU A 28 23.67 -12.83 35.57
CA LEU A 28 24.53 -11.87 36.24
C LEU A 28 23.68 -11.29 37.38
N ALA A 29 23.78 -11.89 38.57
CA ALA A 29 23.06 -11.43 39.74
C ALA A 29 23.54 -10.00 40.05
N SER A 30 22.68 -9.02 39.81
CA SER A 30 22.79 -7.66 40.30
C SER A 30 22.46 -7.70 41.80
N SER A 31 23.50 -7.73 42.64
CA SER A 31 23.33 -7.43 44.06
C SER A 31 23.00 -5.95 44.21
N SER A 32 21.85 -5.66 44.83
CA SER A 32 21.28 -4.33 45.06
C SER A 32 22.00 -3.46 46.11
N ALA A 33 23.20 -3.86 46.54
CA ALA A 33 24.03 -3.04 47.42
C ALA A 33 24.84 -2.05 46.57
N VAL A 34 25.00 -0.81 47.06
CA VAL A 34 25.90 0.18 46.46
C VAL A 34 27.31 -0.41 46.47
N GLN A 35 27.76 -0.87 45.30
CA GLN A 35 29.09 -1.45 45.14
C GLN A 35 30.03 -0.38 44.61
N THR A 36 31.22 -0.30 45.18
CA THR A 36 32.32 0.45 44.56
C THR A 36 32.89 -0.36 43.40
N GLN A 37 33.68 0.28 42.54
CA GLN A 37 34.27 -0.37 41.37
C GLN A 37 34.97 -1.69 41.74
N ASN A 38 34.54 -2.77 41.11
CA ASN A 38 35.20 -4.06 41.21
C ASN A 38 36.46 -4.10 40.31
N PRO A 39 37.68 -4.24 40.88
CA PRO A 39 38.92 -4.25 40.10
C PRO A 39 39.06 -5.49 39.20
N ALA A 40 38.22 -6.52 39.38
CA ALA A 40 38.21 -7.70 38.53
C ALA A 40 37.69 -7.42 37.09
N TYR A 41 37.04 -6.27 36.88
CA TYR A 41 36.52 -5.89 35.57
C TYR A 41 37.24 -4.64 35.02
N PRO A 42 37.84 -4.71 33.81
CA PRO A 42 38.46 -3.55 33.21
C PRO A 42 37.42 -2.48 32.89
N LEU A 43 37.85 -1.22 32.95
CA LEU A 43 37.02 -0.07 32.58
C LEU A 43 36.72 -0.05 31.08
N TYR A 44 35.56 0.49 30.71
CA TYR A 44 35.22 0.69 29.31
C TYR A 44 36.05 1.84 28.70
N PRO A 45 36.40 1.78 27.39
CA PRO A 45 37.14 2.85 26.73
C PRO A 45 36.47 4.23 26.86
N SER A 46 35.14 4.29 26.78
CA SER A 46 34.36 5.51 26.94
C SER A 46 34.40 6.09 28.35
N VAL A 47 34.57 5.24 29.36
CA VAL A 47 34.70 5.62 30.77
C VAL A 47 36.12 6.11 31.03
N ILE A 48 37.14 5.40 30.53
CA ILE A 48 38.55 5.80 30.62
C ILE A 48 38.73 7.19 29.99
N GLN A 49 38.23 7.39 28.77
CA GLN A 49 38.29 8.67 28.09
C GLN A 49 37.64 9.79 28.91
N LEU A 50 36.44 9.56 29.44
CA LEU A 50 35.72 10.55 30.25
C LEU A 50 36.50 10.90 31.52
N LEU A 51 37.04 9.91 32.23
CA LEU A 51 37.83 10.11 33.44
C LEU A 51 39.08 10.96 33.14
N HIS A 52 39.75 10.69 32.02
CA HIS A 52 40.91 11.47 31.57
C HIS A 52 40.51 12.90 31.18
N GLU A 53 39.42 13.08 30.43
CA GLU A 53 38.90 14.40 30.03
C GLU A 53 38.51 15.27 31.23
N LYS A 54 38.03 14.64 32.31
CA LYS A 54 37.61 15.32 33.54
C LYS A 54 38.69 15.38 34.61
N GLY A 55 39.88 14.84 34.33
CA GLY A 55 41.04 14.89 35.23
C GLY A 55 40.84 14.12 36.54
N ILE A 56 40.00 13.09 36.55
CA ILE A 56 39.76 12.27 37.75
C ILE A 56 40.91 11.26 37.88
N PRO A 57 41.69 11.28 38.98
CA PRO A 57 42.79 10.34 39.18
C PRO A 57 42.29 8.95 39.58
N ASP A 58 43.11 7.93 39.30
CA ASP A 58 42.75 6.52 39.53
C ASP A 58 42.36 6.17 40.97
N SER A 59 42.85 6.96 41.93
CA SER A 59 42.51 6.84 43.35
C SER A 59 41.04 7.15 43.67
N GLU A 60 40.36 7.92 42.83
CA GLU A 60 38.96 8.31 43.05
C GLU A 60 37.98 7.28 42.48
N PHE A 61 38.44 6.34 41.66
CA PHE A 61 37.56 5.33 41.05
C PHE A 61 36.87 4.45 42.09
N SER A 62 37.57 4.13 43.18
CA SER A 62 37.03 3.34 44.29
C SER A 62 35.98 4.09 45.11
N LYS A 63 35.85 5.41 44.96
CA LYS A 63 34.86 6.25 45.67
C LYS A 63 33.57 6.41 44.88
N ILE A 64 33.59 6.15 43.57
CA ILE A 64 32.43 6.29 42.70
C ILE A 64 31.50 5.08 42.91
N PRO A 65 30.20 5.30 43.20
CA PRO A 65 29.23 4.22 43.30
C PRO A 65 29.00 3.61 41.92
N ALA A 66 29.20 2.31 41.78
CA ALA A 66 29.03 1.58 40.55
C ALA A 66 27.65 0.92 40.48
N SER A 67 26.84 1.32 39.50
CA SER A 67 25.49 0.76 39.25
C SER A 67 25.52 -0.37 38.21
N GLY A 68 26.64 -0.58 37.52
CA GLY A 68 26.74 -1.62 36.52
C GLY A 68 26.75 -3.04 37.09
N PRO A 69 26.43 -4.05 36.25
CA PRO A 69 26.39 -5.44 36.68
C PRO A 69 27.73 -5.88 37.27
N LYS A 70 27.67 -6.52 38.45
CA LYS A 70 28.83 -6.97 39.25
C LYS A 70 29.74 -5.83 39.75
N GLY A 71 29.18 -4.65 40.05
CA GLY A 71 29.93 -3.50 40.55
C GLY A 71 30.81 -2.87 39.48
N ARG A 72 30.36 -2.91 38.22
CA ARG A 72 31.07 -2.30 37.09
C ARG A 72 30.74 -0.82 37.01
N LEU A 73 31.76 0.01 36.90
CA LEU A 73 31.61 1.45 36.77
C LEU A 73 31.15 1.83 35.35
N LEU A 74 30.01 2.53 35.25
CA LEU A 74 29.41 2.95 33.99
C LEU A 74 29.60 4.45 33.74
N LYS A 75 29.39 4.88 32.49
CA LYS A 75 29.44 6.30 32.12
C LYS A 75 28.47 7.16 32.94
N GLY A 76 27.27 6.64 33.21
CA GLY A 76 26.26 7.32 34.02
C GLY A 76 26.71 7.55 35.46
N ASP A 77 27.46 6.62 36.04
CA ASP A 77 27.97 6.71 37.41
C ASP A 77 28.99 7.84 37.55
N VAL A 78 29.89 7.97 36.57
CA VAL A 78 30.89 9.06 36.55
C VAL A 78 30.21 10.42 36.34
N LEU A 79 29.22 10.48 35.44
CA LEU A 79 28.47 11.71 35.19
C LEU A 79 27.63 12.14 36.41
N ALA A 80 27.09 11.18 37.15
CA ALA A 80 26.40 11.43 38.42
C ALA A 80 27.37 11.91 39.50
N TYR A 81 28.57 11.32 39.59
CA TYR A 81 29.63 11.79 40.50
C TYR A 81 30.08 13.22 40.21
N LEU A 82 30.15 13.60 38.93
CA LEU A 82 30.47 14.95 38.47
C LEU A 82 29.32 15.96 38.67
N GLY A 83 28.13 15.52 39.10
CA GLY A 83 26.95 16.36 39.27
C GLY A 83 26.29 16.81 37.96
N SER A 84 26.71 16.28 36.80
CA SER A 84 26.11 16.59 35.50
C SER A 84 24.74 15.92 35.30
N ILE A 85 24.44 14.90 36.10
CA ILE A 85 23.18 14.15 36.15
C ILE A 85 22.81 13.98 37.63
N PRO A 86 21.52 13.89 38.00
CA PRO A 86 21.10 13.60 39.37
C PRO A 86 21.75 12.31 39.91
N ALA A 87 22.20 12.33 41.17
CA ALA A 87 22.91 11.21 41.81
C ALA A 87 22.12 9.89 41.81
N ASP A 88 20.79 9.96 41.90
CA ASP A 88 19.90 8.80 41.96
C ASP A 88 19.53 8.23 40.58
N TYR A 89 19.87 8.94 39.49
CA TYR A 89 19.51 8.53 38.14
C TYR A 89 20.03 7.15 37.73
N PRO A 90 21.31 6.77 37.93
CA PRO A 90 21.79 5.43 37.56
C PRO A 90 21.06 4.32 38.33
N ALA A 91 20.84 4.50 39.64
CA ALA A 91 20.13 3.53 40.47
C ALA A 91 18.66 3.35 40.06
N THR A 92 17.96 4.45 39.74
CA THR A 92 16.57 4.39 39.27
C THR A 92 16.44 3.73 37.90
N GLN A 93 17.38 3.98 36.99
CA GLN A 93 17.42 3.31 35.68
C GLN A 93 17.69 1.82 35.83
N GLN A 94 18.64 1.42 36.68
CA GLN A 94 18.88 0.01 36.98
C GLN A 94 17.62 -0.69 37.49
N ALA A 95 16.90 -0.08 38.44
CA ALA A 95 15.65 -0.63 38.95
C ALA A 95 14.55 -0.73 37.87
N ARG A 96 14.52 0.18 36.88
CA ARG A 96 13.60 0.09 35.74
C ARG A 96 13.98 -1.04 34.80
N PHE A 97 15.28 -1.19 34.49
CA PHE A 97 15.76 -2.28 33.65
C PHE A 97 15.51 -3.63 34.33
N ASP A 98 15.74 -3.75 35.63
CA ASP A 98 15.46 -4.98 36.36
C ASP A 98 13.97 -5.33 36.29
N LYS A 99 13.07 -4.35 36.41
CA LYS A 99 11.62 -4.56 36.23
C LYS A 99 11.26 -5.01 34.80
N LEU A 100 11.79 -4.34 33.78
CA LEU A 100 11.46 -4.62 32.37
C LEU A 100 12.18 -5.87 31.82
N ALA A 101 13.30 -6.28 32.43
CA ALA A 101 14.03 -7.48 32.03
C ALA A 101 13.28 -8.77 32.37
N HIS A 102 12.36 -8.69 33.33
CA HIS A 102 11.41 -9.75 33.60
C HIS A 102 10.15 -9.52 32.75
N LEU A 103 9.92 -10.41 31.77
CA LEU A 103 8.64 -10.46 31.07
C LEU A 103 7.59 -10.97 32.06
N ASP A 104 6.76 -10.06 32.57
CA ASP A 104 5.67 -10.38 33.48
C ASP A 104 4.54 -11.09 32.73
N LEU A 105 4.61 -12.42 32.66
CA LEU A 105 3.60 -13.27 32.02
C LEU A 105 2.36 -13.51 32.92
N SER A 106 2.30 -12.91 34.10
CA SER A 106 1.26 -13.15 35.12
C SER A 106 -0.14 -12.71 34.71
N ASN A 107 -0.27 -11.74 33.79
CA ASN A 107 -1.56 -11.21 33.32
C ASN A 107 -1.95 -11.68 31.91
N ILE A 108 -1.24 -12.65 31.33
CA ILE A 108 -1.56 -13.17 30.01
C ILE A 108 -2.73 -14.15 30.14
N LYS A 109 -3.92 -13.73 29.73
CA LYS A 109 -5.03 -14.64 29.45
C LYS A 109 -4.65 -15.47 28.22
N ILE A 110 -4.24 -16.71 28.45
CA ILE A 110 -3.99 -17.67 27.36
C ILE A 110 -5.32 -17.81 26.61
N ALA A 111 -5.37 -17.32 25.37
CA ALA A 111 -6.49 -17.57 24.49
C ALA A 111 -6.65 -19.09 24.35
N ALA A 112 -7.86 -19.60 24.60
CA ALA A 112 -8.12 -21.02 24.50
C ALA A 112 -7.68 -21.52 23.10
N PRO A 113 -6.99 -22.67 23.02
CA PRO A 113 -6.61 -23.23 21.72
C PRO A 113 -7.87 -23.39 20.87
N PRO A 114 -7.82 -23.04 19.57
CA PRO A 114 -8.98 -23.16 18.70
C PRO A 114 -9.48 -24.61 18.76
N LYS A 115 -10.71 -24.77 19.24
CA LYS A 115 -11.37 -26.06 19.36
C LYS A 115 -11.41 -26.68 17.96
N PRO A 116 -10.93 -27.93 17.76
CA PRO A 116 -11.07 -28.61 16.48
C PRO A 116 -12.55 -28.60 16.06
N ALA A 117 -12.80 -28.13 14.85
CA ALA A 117 -14.14 -27.96 14.31
C ALA A 117 -14.87 -29.31 14.22
N GLU A 118 -15.83 -29.52 15.12
CA GLU A 118 -16.93 -30.44 14.88
C GLU A 118 -18.00 -29.72 14.06
N PRO A 119 -18.49 -30.30 12.96
CA PRO A 119 -19.50 -29.68 12.11
C PRO A 119 -20.84 -29.69 12.84
N GLN A 120 -21.23 -28.53 13.37
CA GLN A 120 -22.60 -28.26 13.82
C GLN A 120 -23.30 -27.32 12.83
N PRO A 121 -24.62 -27.52 12.65
CA PRO A 121 -25.37 -27.09 11.49
C PRO A 121 -25.54 -25.57 11.46
N VAL A 122 -25.58 -25.06 10.23
CA VAL A 122 -25.79 -23.67 9.82
C VAL A 122 -26.91 -23.03 10.64
N ALA A 123 -26.51 -22.29 11.68
CA ALA A 123 -27.31 -21.20 12.20
C ALA A 123 -27.07 -20.03 11.25
N GLU A 124 -28.14 -19.57 10.61
CA GLU A 124 -28.17 -18.44 9.69
C GLU A 124 -27.69 -17.17 10.41
N GLU A 125 -26.40 -16.86 10.28
CA GLU A 125 -25.91 -15.50 10.43
C GLU A 125 -26.56 -14.65 9.31
N PRO A 126 -27.08 -13.45 9.63
CA PRO A 126 -27.75 -12.63 8.65
C PRO A 126 -26.75 -12.28 7.56
N VAL A 127 -27.04 -12.72 6.34
CA VAL A 127 -26.32 -12.36 5.12
C VAL A 127 -26.00 -10.87 5.17
N ALA A 128 -24.72 -10.57 5.36
CA ALA A 128 -24.21 -9.22 5.22
C ALA A 128 -24.67 -8.72 3.86
N ARG A 129 -25.58 -7.73 3.87
CA ARG A 129 -26.07 -7.06 2.68
C ARG A 129 -24.83 -6.68 1.85
N PRO A 130 -24.73 -7.07 0.57
CA PRO A 130 -23.63 -6.60 -0.27
C PRO A 130 -23.59 -5.07 -0.15
N PRO A 131 -22.39 -4.47 0.01
CA PRO A 131 -22.30 -3.02 0.16
C PRO A 131 -23.04 -2.38 -1.03
N PRO A 132 -23.82 -1.32 -0.80
CA PRO A 132 -24.53 -0.67 -1.89
C PRO A 132 -23.51 -0.24 -2.95
N THR A 133 -23.63 -0.80 -4.14
CA THR A 133 -22.83 -0.48 -5.31
C THR A 133 -23.61 0.52 -6.16
N THR A 134 -22.97 1.62 -6.54
CA THR A 134 -23.55 2.63 -7.41
C THR A 134 -22.88 2.55 -8.78
N SER A 135 -23.67 2.65 -9.85
CA SER A 135 -23.17 2.80 -11.21
C SER A 135 -23.10 4.28 -11.58
N VAL A 136 -21.91 4.77 -11.93
CA VAL A 136 -21.70 6.13 -12.44
C VAL A 136 -21.43 6.03 -13.93
N ALA A 137 -22.18 6.78 -14.75
CA ALA A 137 -22.06 6.76 -16.21
C ALA A 137 -21.85 8.17 -16.79
N VAL A 138 -20.91 8.31 -17.73
CA VAL A 138 -20.61 9.56 -18.43
C VAL A 138 -20.51 9.30 -19.93
N SER A 139 -21.16 10.14 -20.74
CA SER A 139 -21.05 10.10 -22.20
C SER A 139 -19.83 10.89 -22.69
N ILE A 140 -19.02 10.24 -23.53
CA ILE A 140 -17.76 10.78 -24.08
C ILE A 140 -17.76 10.58 -25.60
N SER A 141 -17.39 11.64 -26.34
CA SER A 141 -17.21 11.58 -27.78
C SER A 141 -15.78 11.17 -28.14
N LEU A 142 -15.64 10.21 -29.08
CA LEU A 142 -14.32 9.71 -29.55
C LEU A 142 -13.86 10.31 -30.89
N ALA A 143 -14.56 11.33 -31.40
CA ALA A 143 -14.24 11.95 -32.69
C ALA A 143 -12.81 12.53 -32.75
N THR A 144 -12.35 13.12 -31.65
CA THR A 144 -10.99 13.68 -31.51
C THR A 144 -9.92 12.61 -31.61
N VAL A 145 -10.11 11.47 -30.94
CA VAL A 145 -9.21 10.31 -30.96
C VAL A 145 -9.10 9.75 -32.38
N LEU A 146 -10.22 9.58 -33.07
CA LEU A 146 -10.25 9.10 -34.45
C LEU A 146 -9.54 10.07 -35.41
N SER A 147 -9.66 11.38 -35.19
CA SER A 147 -8.93 12.37 -35.99
C SER A 147 -7.42 12.27 -35.80
N VAL A 148 -6.96 12.02 -34.58
CA VAL A 148 -5.53 11.86 -34.26
C VAL A 148 -5.00 10.54 -34.78
N GLN A 149 -5.77 9.46 -34.69
CA GLN A 149 -5.42 8.16 -35.27
C GLN A 149 -5.16 8.28 -36.77
N LYS A 150 -6.04 8.97 -37.51
CA LYS A 150 -5.85 9.24 -38.95
C LYS A 150 -4.58 10.06 -39.22
N LYS A 151 -4.35 11.11 -38.45
CA LYS A 151 -3.12 11.94 -38.58
C LYS A 151 -1.84 11.14 -38.31
N ILE A 152 -1.82 10.29 -37.30
CA ILE A 152 -0.67 9.43 -36.98
C ILE A 152 -0.45 8.41 -38.11
N GLN A 153 -1.53 7.83 -38.63
CA GLN A 153 -1.46 6.89 -39.74
C GLN A 153 -0.93 7.57 -41.02
N GLU A 154 -1.34 8.80 -41.30
CA GLU A 154 -0.86 9.58 -42.46
C GLU A 154 0.60 10.03 -42.31
N THR A 155 1.04 10.40 -41.10
CA THR A 155 2.37 10.96 -40.85
C THR A 155 3.45 9.92 -40.61
N LEU A 156 3.14 8.88 -39.83
CA LEU A 156 4.08 7.84 -39.41
C LEU A 156 3.83 6.49 -40.09
N GLY A 157 2.69 6.31 -40.77
CA GLY A 157 2.32 5.03 -41.37
C GLY A 157 1.93 3.95 -40.36
N VAL A 158 1.92 4.28 -39.06
CA VAL A 158 1.62 3.34 -37.96
C VAL A 158 0.17 3.54 -37.52
N ASN A 159 -0.60 2.45 -37.45
CA ASN A 159 -1.96 2.46 -36.92
C ASN A 159 -1.95 2.13 -35.42
N VAL A 160 -2.28 3.11 -34.58
CA VAL A 160 -2.41 2.92 -33.13
C VAL A 160 -3.87 2.55 -32.82
N PRO A 161 -4.14 1.38 -32.19
CA PRO A 161 -5.51 0.93 -31.95
C PRO A 161 -6.20 1.78 -30.87
N LEU A 162 -7.52 1.96 -30.96
CA LEU A 162 -8.30 2.73 -29.99
C LEU A 162 -8.13 2.23 -28.55
N ALA A 163 -7.96 0.91 -28.37
CA ALA A 163 -7.75 0.30 -27.07
C ALA A 163 -6.50 0.85 -26.34
N THR A 164 -5.43 1.23 -27.04
CA THR A 164 -4.24 1.78 -26.39
C THR A 164 -4.47 3.21 -25.90
N PHE A 165 -5.25 4.02 -26.63
CA PHE A 165 -5.64 5.34 -26.14
C PHE A 165 -6.48 5.25 -24.88
N LEU A 166 -7.41 4.27 -24.85
CA LEU A 166 -8.24 4.02 -23.67
C LEU A 166 -7.40 3.55 -22.49
N ALA A 167 -6.54 2.55 -22.67
CA ALA A 167 -5.66 2.03 -21.61
C ALA A 167 -4.76 3.14 -21.02
N ARG A 168 -4.16 3.97 -21.88
CA ARG A 168 -3.32 5.09 -21.43
C ARG A 168 -4.14 6.17 -20.72
N ALA A 169 -5.33 6.48 -21.23
CA ALA A 169 -6.22 7.43 -20.57
C ALA A 169 -6.68 6.91 -19.20
N THR A 170 -6.94 5.61 -19.06
CA THR A 170 -7.33 5.01 -17.77
C THR A 170 -6.17 5.00 -16.79
N ASP A 171 -4.96 4.65 -17.23
CA ASP A 171 -3.77 4.65 -16.38
C ASP A 171 -3.49 6.05 -15.83
N LEU A 172 -3.50 7.07 -16.68
CA LEU A 172 -3.27 8.46 -16.26
C LEU A 172 -4.42 9.02 -15.41
N ALA A 173 -5.66 8.63 -15.69
CA ALA A 173 -6.79 9.05 -14.87
C ALA A 173 -6.75 8.45 -13.45
N ASN A 174 -6.10 7.29 -13.30
CA ASN A 174 -5.96 6.57 -12.04
C ASN A 174 -4.90 7.14 -11.10
N ASP A 175 -3.87 7.84 -11.58
CA ASP A 175 -2.71 8.24 -10.76
C ASP A 175 -3.04 9.29 -9.68
N ASP A 176 -3.77 10.35 -10.03
CA ASP A 176 -3.95 11.52 -9.13
C ASP A 176 -5.34 11.62 -8.48
N LEU A 177 -6.01 10.50 -8.22
CA LEU A 177 -7.40 10.56 -7.75
C LEU A 177 -7.50 11.11 -6.31
N PRO A 178 -8.61 11.76 -5.94
CA PRO A 178 -8.81 12.14 -4.55
C PRO A 178 -8.81 10.88 -3.67
N ARG A 179 -8.17 10.96 -2.51
CA ARG A 179 -8.03 9.85 -1.58
C ARG A 179 -9.38 9.22 -1.24
N SER A 180 -9.43 7.88 -1.16
CA SER A 180 -10.65 7.18 -0.72
C SER A 180 -10.89 7.40 0.78
N SER A 181 -12.16 7.43 1.18
CA SER A 181 -12.53 7.50 2.60
C SER A 181 -12.12 6.26 3.41
N ARG A 182 -11.75 5.16 2.72
CA ARG A 182 -11.34 3.88 3.32
C ARG A 182 -9.84 3.78 3.54
N GLU A 183 -9.04 4.44 2.72
CA GLU A 183 -7.57 4.43 2.82
C GLU A 183 -7.08 5.33 3.94
N LYS A 184 -6.57 4.71 5.01
CA LYS A 184 -5.90 5.42 6.12
C LYS A 184 -4.54 5.96 5.68
N GLN A 185 -4.07 7.02 6.35
CA GLN A 185 -2.70 7.52 6.23
C GLN A 185 -1.69 6.46 6.65
N SER A 186 -0.68 6.26 5.81
CA SER A 186 0.44 5.38 6.16
C SER A 186 1.27 6.01 7.29
N ALA A 187 2.00 5.18 8.04
CA ALA A 187 2.84 5.68 9.12
C ALA A 187 3.91 6.67 8.61
N ASP A 188 4.42 6.42 7.40
CA ASP A 188 5.42 7.26 6.74
C ASP A 188 4.81 8.61 6.33
N GLU A 189 3.60 8.63 5.74
CA GLU A 189 2.88 9.87 5.44
C GLU A 189 2.66 10.74 6.70
N LEU A 190 2.26 10.11 7.80
CA LEU A 190 2.07 10.79 9.09
C LEU A 190 3.38 11.31 9.66
N PHE A 191 4.45 10.52 9.53
CA PHE A 191 5.77 10.92 10.00
C PHE A 191 6.32 12.10 9.20
N ASP A 192 6.21 12.05 7.87
CA ASP A 192 6.62 13.13 7.00
C ASP A 192 5.80 14.40 7.26
N GLU A 193 4.50 14.27 7.54
CA GLU A 193 3.65 15.39 7.96
C GLU A 193 4.13 16.00 9.29
N VAL A 194 4.57 15.18 10.25
CA VAL A 194 5.19 15.64 11.51
C VAL A 194 6.53 16.34 11.26
N LEU A 195 7.29 15.92 10.25
CA LEU A 195 8.52 16.57 9.80
C LEU A 195 8.25 17.86 8.98
N GLY A 196 7.00 18.18 8.66
CA GLY A 196 6.60 19.39 7.94
C GLY A 196 6.35 19.21 6.45
N ALA A 197 6.27 17.97 5.94
CA ALA A 197 5.82 17.70 4.58
C ALA A 197 4.34 18.05 4.41
N LYS A 198 3.93 18.38 3.18
CA LYS A 198 2.52 18.64 2.87
C LYS A 198 1.73 17.32 2.88
N PRO A 199 0.49 17.31 3.41
CA PRO A 199 -0.32 16.11 3.45
C PRO A 199 -0.67 15.65 2.03
N ILE A 200 -0.45 14.36 1.76
CA ILE A 200 -0.78 13.75 0.48
C ILE A 200 -2.30 13.52 0.42
N GLN A 201 -2.97 14.29 -0.45
CA GLN A 201 -4.43 14.25 -0.62
C GLN A 201 -4.88 13.39 -1.81
N THR A 202 -3.94 12.98 -2.65
CA THR A 202 -4.19 12.14 -3.83
C THR A 202 -3.74 10.71 -3.57
N SER A 203 -4.44 9.76 -4.16
CA SER A 203 -4.02 8.36 -4.19
C SER A 203 -4.34 7.71 -5.53
N ARG A 204 -3.52 6.73 -5.89
CA ARG A 204 -3.71 5.95 -7.11
C ARG A 204 -4.92 5.03 -6.96
N GLY A 205 -5.79 5.01 -7.96
CA GLY A 205 -6.94 4.10 -8.02
C GLY A 205 -6.73 3.01 -9.08
N ASP A 206 -7.56 1.98 -9.02
CA ASP A 206 -7.54 0.86 -9.98
C ASP A 206 -8.90 0.75 -10.69
N TYR A 207 -9.42 1.87 -11.21
CA TYR A 207 -10.70 1.87 -11.91
C TYR A 207 -10.52 1.48 -13.38
N VAL A 208 -11.38 0.55 -13.83
CA VAL A 208 -11.45 0.12 -15.23
C VAL A 208 -12.85 0.41 -15.76
N PRO A 209 -13.01 1.34 -16.72
CA PRO A 209 -14.31 1.72 -17.23
C PRO A 209 -14.88 0.65 -18.17
N GLU A 210 -16.17 0.39 -18.04
CA GLU A 210 -16.94 -0.39 -18.98
C GLU A 210 -17.47 0.52 -20.08
N LEU A 211 -17.26 0.12 -21.34
CA LEU A 211 -17.59 0.94 -22.50
C LEU A 211 -18.86 0.40 -23.15
N ASN A 212 -19.96 1.10 -22.91
CA ASN A 212 -21.27 0.80 -23.49
C ASN A 212 -21.51 1.76 -24.67
N ALA A 213 -21.32 1.26 -25.89
CA ALA A 213 -21.65 2.00 -27.10
C ALA A 213 -23.18 2.02 -27.26
N VAL A 214 -23.82 3.14 -26.93
CA VAL A 214 -25.21 3.37 -27.30
C VAL A 214 -25.19 3.88 -28.73
N GLU A 215 -25.54 3.01 -29.68
CA GLU A 215 -25.73 3.41 -31.07
C GLU A 215 -26.76 4.55 -31.09
N ALA A 216 -26.35 5.72 -31.59
CA ALA A 216 -27.28 6.81 -31.77
C ALA A 216 -28.40 6.32 -32.70
N PRO A 217 -29.69 6.57 -32.39
CA PRO A 217 -30.75 6.24 -33.33
C PRO A 217 -30.45 6.99 -34.62
N SER A 218 -30.21 6.25 -35.71
CA SER A 218 -30.10 6.81 -37.05
C SER A 218 -31.32 7.69 -37.28
N ALA A 219 -31.14 9.01 -37.20
CA ALA A 219 -32.20 9.94 -37.53
C ALA A 219 -32.45 9.78 -39.03
N VAL A 220 -33.43 8.95 -39.38
CA VAL A 220 -34.00 8.89 -40.72
C VAL A 220 -34.59 10.27 -40.97
N GLN A 221 -33.82 11.16 -41.58
CA GLN A 221 -34.39 12.40 -42.09
C GLN A 221 -35.40 12.01 -43.17
N PRO A 222 -36.67 12.44 -43.10
CA PRO A 222 -37.56 12.26 -44.22
C PRO A 222 -36.94 12.97 -45.42
N ALA A 223 -36.73 12.24 -46.51
CA ALA A 223 -36.27 12.82 -47.76
C ALA A 223 -37.16 14.03 -48.08
N LYS A 224 -36.55 15.19 -48.37
CA LYS A 224 -37.30 16.38 -48.80
C LYS A 224 -38.20 15.94 -49.96
N PRO A 225 -39.53 16.17 -49.92
CA PRO A 225 -40.37 15.84 -51.05
C PRO A 225 -39.87 16.66 -52.24
N VAL A 226 -39.45 15.98 -53.31
CA VAL A 226 -39.18 16.61 -54.59
C VAL A 226 -40.52 17.22 -55.02
N LYS A 227 -40.57 18.54 -55.13
CA LYS A 227 -41.75 19.23 -55.66
C LYS A 227 -41.83 18.83 -57.13
N GLU A 228 -42.81 18.02 -57.48
CA GLU A 228 -43.11 17.72 -58.89
C GLU A 228 -43.63 19.00 -59.54
N ASP A 229 -42.92 19.50 -60.56
CA ASP A 229 -43.32 20.69 -61.28
C ASP A 229 -44.59 20.42 -62.10
N ILE A 230 -45.52 21.37 -62.09
CA ILE A 230 -46.85 21.26 -62.73
C ILE A 230 -46.73 20.93 -64.23
N ILE A 231 -45.62 21.33 -64.86
CA ILE A 231 -45.34 21.11 -66.29
C ILE A 231 -45.06 19.62 -66.58
N ASP A 232 -44.46 18.88 -65.64
CA ASP A 232 -44.23 17.43 -65.78
C ASP A 232 -45.54 16.64 -65.66
N ILE A 233 -46.45 17.08 -64.78
CA ILE A 233 -47.78 16.49 -64.58
C ILE A 233 -48.63 16.65 -65.85
N LEU A 234 -48.59 17.83 -66.49
CA LEU A 234 -49.36 18.11 -67.71
C LEU A 234 -48.74 17.45 -68.96
N SER A 235 -47.45 17.14 -68.95
CA SER A 235 -46.78 16.46 -70.06
C SER A 235 -47.01 14.94 -70.10
N GLY A 236 -47.70 14.38 -69.11
CA GLY A 236 -48.05 12.95 -69.04
C GLY A 236 -46.88 12.00 -68.74
N LYS A 237 -45.69 12.53 -68.41
CA LYS A 237 -44.49 11.72 -68.12
C LYS A 237 -44.30 11.55 -66.61
N VAL A 238 -45.17 10.78 -65.97
CA VAL A 238 -45.02 10.46 -64.55
C VAL A 238 -44.24 9.13 -64.41
N SER A 239 -42.91 9.20 -64.38
CA SER A 239 -42.11 8.07 -63.88
C SER A 239 -42.03 8.14 -62.37
N LYS A 240 -42.68 7.20 -61.68
CA LYS A 240 -42.72 7.10 -60.23
C LYS A 240 -41.32 6.81 -59.67
N ALA A 241 -40.56 7.85 -59.34
CA ALA A 241 -39.27 7.70 -58.67
C ALA A 241 -39.51 7.41 -57.19
N VAL A 242 -39.20 6.18 -56.76
CA VAL A 242 -39.20 5.81 -55.35
C VAL A 242 -38.05 6.55 -54.66
N PRO A 243 -38.28 7.37 -53.62
CA PRO A 243 -37.20 7.98 -52.88
C PRO A 243 -36.41 6.89 -52.16
N ARG A 244 -35.17 6.65 -52.61
CA ARG A 244 -34.21 5.87 -51.82
C ARG A 244 -33.81 6.73 -50.62
N PRO A 245 -33.85 6.22 -49.38
CA PRO A 245 -33.24 6.91 -48.26
C PRO A 245 -31.74 7.01 -48.53
N SER A 246 -31.24 8.23 -48.72
CA SER A 246 -29.81 8.49 -48.64
C SER A 246 -29.41 8.37 -47.17
N VAL A 247 -28.83 7.23 -46.80
CA VAL A 247 -28.08 7.10 -45.55
C VAL A 247 -26.89 8.03 -45.68
N VAL A 248 -26.99 9.23 -45.11
CA VAL A 248 -25.79 10.01 -44.81
C VAL A 248 -25.15 9.27 -43.65
N GLU A 249 -24.07 8.52 -43.92
CA GLU A 249 -23.21 8.00 -42.86
C GLU A 249 -22.83 9.20 -41.98
N ALA A 250 -23.35 9.20 -40.75
CA ALA A 250 -22.89 10.14 -39.75
C ALA A 250 -21.36 10.01 -39.66
N PRO A 251 -20.60 11.11 -39.50
CA PRO A 251 -19.15 11.02 -39.41
C PRO A 251 -18.80 10.02 -38.31
N ALA A 252 -18.10 8.95 -38.68
CA ALA A 252 -17.64 7.90 -37.77
C ALA A 252 -16.95 8.57 -36.57
N GLY A 253 -17.63 8.59 -35.41
CA GLY A 253 -17.21 9.36 -34.23
C GLY A 253 -18.30 10.20 -33.55
N SER A 254 -19.50 10.35 -34.14
CA SER A 254 -20.61 11.08 -33.52
C SER A 254 -21.49 10.24 -32.56
N ALA A 255 -21.19 8.96 -32.36
CA ALA A 255 -21.88 8.16 -31.36
C ALA A 255 -21.38 8.57 -29.96
N ALA A 256 -22.30 8.99 -29.09
CA ALA A 256 -21.99 9.29 -27.70
C ALA A 256 -21.76 7.97 -26.96
N ASN A 257 -20.50 7.60 -26.78
CA ASN A 257 -20.14 6.36 -26.09
C ASN A 257 -20.30 6.57 -24.58
N VAL A 258 -21.00 5.68 -23.91
CA VAL A 258 -21.27 5.78 -22.48
C VAL A 258 -20.24 4.95 -21.73
N PHE A 259 -19.47 5.59 -20.86
CA PHE A 259 -18.49 4.96 -20.00
C PHE A 259 -19.10 4.79 -18.61
N SER A 260 -19.20 3.57 -18.13
CA SER A 260 -19.78 3.23 -16.82
C SER A 260 -18.76 2.62 -15.87
N LEU A 261 -18.88 2.95 -14.58
CA LEU A 261 -18.12 2.36 -13.49
C LEU A 261 -19.06 1.89 -12.39
N THR A 262 -18.84 0.67 -11.88
CA THR A 262 -19.54 0.10 -10.74
C THR A 262 -18.65 0.19 -9.50
N VAL A 263 -19.02 1.04 -8.56
CA VAL A 263 -18.17 1.42 -7.42
C VAL A 263 -19.01 1.50 -6.13
N PRO A 264 -18.46 1.21 -4.93
CA PRO A 264 -19.19 1.43 -3.68
C PRO A 264 -19.64 2.89 -3.51
N VAL A 265 -20.78 3.10 -2.83
CA VAL A 265 -21.37 4.46 -2.61
C VAL A 265 -20.36 5.48 -2.06
N GLU A 266 -19.47 5.04 -1.16
CA GLU A 266 -18.46 5.90 -0.53
C GLU A 266 -17.46 6.51 -1.53
N GLU A 267 -17.27 5.88 -2.68
CA GLU A 267 -16.28 6.24 -3.70
C GLU A 267 -16.91 6.90 -4.94
N GLU A 268 -18.21 7.20 -4.92
CA GLU A 268 -18.91 7.83 -6.05
C GLU A 268 -18.24 9.13 -6.54
N LYS A 269 -17.76 9.96 -5.62
CA LYS A 269 -17.06 11.22 -5.96
C LYS A 269 -15.76 10.95 -6.71
N ARG A 270 -15.01 9.93 -6.27
CA ARG A 270 -13.76 9.51 -6.89
C ARG A 270 -14.01 8.95 -8.28
N ALA A 271 -15.04 8.13 -8.44
CA ALA A 271 -15.48 7.59 -9.73
C ALA A 271 -15.91 8.69 -10.72
N ARG A 272 -16.64 9.72 -10.26
CA ARG A 272 -17.00 10.87 -11.11
C ARG A 272 -15.77 11.63 -11.60
N VAL A 273 -14.85 11.95 -10.69
CA VAL A 273 -13.60 12.64 -11.03
C VAL A 273 -12.76 11.83 -12.02
N PHE A 274 -12.70 10.50 -11.84
CA PHE A 274 -12.04 9.60 -12.79
C PHE A 274 -12.67 9.70 -14.19
N LEU A 275 -14.00 9.58 -14.31
CA LEU A 275 -14.68 9.65 -15.61
C LEU A 275 -14.53 11.04 -16.26
N ASP A 276 -14.56 12.11 -15.47
CA ASP A 276 -14.33 13.47 -15.95
C ASP A 276 -12.90 13.65 -16.49
N ARG A 277 -11.91 13.02 -15.85
CA ARG A 277 -10.52 13.01 -16.33
C ARG A 277 -10.34 12.21 -17.60
N VAL A 278 -10.90 11.01 -17.67
CA VAL A 278 -10.90 10.21 -18.90
C VAL A 278 -11.53 11.01 -20.05
N LYS A 279 -12.65 11.68 -19.80
CA LYS A 279 -13.28 12.58 -20.76
C LYS A 279 -12.35 13.72 -21.18
N ALA A 280 -11.66 14.37 -20.24
CA ALA A 280 -10.74 15.46 -20.55
C ALA A 280 -9.54 14.98 -21.38
N LEU A 281 -8.92 13.85 -21.02
CA LEU A 281 -7.77 13.28 -21.72
C LEU A 281 -8.10 12.88 -23.17
N LEU A 282 -9.28 12.33 -23.40
CA LEU A 282 -9.70 11.91 -24.74
C LEU A 282 -10.17 13.10 -25.62
N THR A 283 -10.69 14.17 -25.03
CA THR A 283 -11.23 15.33 -25.77
C THR A 283 -10.21 16.45 -26.02
N VAL A 284 -9.34 16.76 -25.06
CA VAL A 284 -8.42 17.92 -25.15
C VAL A 284 -7.24 17.61 -26.07
N GLU A 285 -6.43 16.60 -25.75
CA GLU A 285 -5.22 16.27 -26.52
C GLU A 285 -4.89 14.75 -26.47
N PRO A 286 -5.61 13.90 -27.23
CA PRO A 286 -5.35 12.46 -27.24
C PRO A 286 -3.98 12.10 -27.84
N GLY A 287 -3.32 13.04 -28.54
CA GLY A 287 -1.96 12.86 -29.06
C GLY A 287 -0.90 12.68 -27.97
N ARG A 288 -1.08 13.26 -26.78
CA ARG A 288 -0.17 13.05 -25.64
C ARG A 288 -0.21 11.64 -25.07
N LEU A 289 -1.26 10.87 -25.37
CA LEU A 289 -1.42 9.52 -24.86
C LEU A 289 -0.52 8.51 -25.59
N VAL A 290 0.05 8.88 -26.73
CA VAL A 290 0.82 8.00 -27.61
C VAL A 290 2.31 8.35 -27.64
N LEU A 291 2.66 9.62 -27.36
CA LEU A 291 4.03 10.12 -27.26
C LEU A 291 4.66 9.73 -25.91
#